data_AF-A0A511YS01-F1
#
_entry.id   AF-A0A511YS01-F1
#
_cell.length_a   1.000
_cell.length_b   1.000
_cell.length_c   1.000
_cell.angle_alpha   90.00
_cell.angle_beta   90.00
_cell.angle_gamma   90.00
#
_symmetry.space_group_name_H-M   'P 1'
#
loop_
_entity.id
_entity.type
_entity.pdbx_description
1 polymer ?
#
loop_
_entity_poly.entity_id
_entity_poly.type
_entity_poly.pdbx_seq_one_letter_code
_entity_poly.pdbx_strand_id
1 'polypeptide(L)' 'MGKPIRRYHQKKIDDQFDFIDRWSPAHYTASVNIILKEKAKDPDYIRRVKNRRMIDAPVIDALYKVSLFNKIQVENEP' A
#
# COMPACT_ATOMS: atom_id res chain seq x y z
N MET A 1 22.50 -23.22 12.54
CA MET A 1 21.18 -23.31 11.86
C MET A 1 20.73 -21.91 11.46
N GLY A 2 20.99 -21.51 10.21
CA GLY A 2 20.59 -20.18 9.72
C GLY A 2 19.08 -20.08 9.58
N LYS A 3 18.43 -19.24 10.38
CA LYS A 3 16.99 -18.97 10.26
C LYS A 3 16.70 -18.41 8.87
N PRO A 4 15.58 -18.80 8.22
CA PRO A 4 15.35 -18.49 6.81
C PRO A 4 15.03 -17.00 6.64
N ILE A 5 16.03 -16.24 6.20
CA ILE A 5 15.97 -14.80 5.87
C ILE A 5 14.76 -14.49 4.95
N ARG A 6 14.34 -15.47 4.14
CA ARG A 6 13.16 -15.37 3.26
C ARG A 6 11.84 -15.19 4.01
N ARG A 7 11.61 -15.88 5.14
CA ARG A 7 10.36 -15.77 5.90
C ARG A 7 10.21 -14.39 6.56
N TYR A 8 11.33 -13.78 6.95
CA TYR A 8 11.33 -12.47 7.59
C TYR A 8 10.99 -11.34 6.60
N HIS A 9 11.51 -11.41 5.37
CA HIS A 9 11.17 -10.45 4.31
C HIS A 9 9.72 -10.59 3.84
N GLN A 10 9.21 -11.83 3.69
CA GLN A 10 7.82 -12.08 3.35
C GLN A 10 6.87 -11.47 4.40
N LYS A 11 7.16 -11.70 5.68
CA LYS A 11 6.36 -11.17 6.80
C LYS A 11 6.27 -9.64 6.79
N LYS A 12 7.38 -8.94 6.50
CA LYS A 12 7.38 -7.47 6.40
C LYS A 12 6.49 -6.94 5.27
N ILE A 13 6.47 -7.64 4.14
CA ILE A 13 5.62 -7.27 3.01
C ILE A 13 4.15 -7.52 3.36
N ASP A 14 3.85 -8.65 4.00
CA ASP A 14 2.49 -8.95 4.46
C ASP A 14 1.99 -7.92 5.48
N ASP A 15 2.81 -7.57 6.47
CA ASP A 15 2.49 -6.53 7.47
C ASP A 15 2.20 -5.17 6.79
N GLN A 16 2.91 -4.85 5.69
CA GLN A 16 2.69 -3.62 4.92
C GLN A 16 1.35 -3.64 4.17
N PHE A 17 0.99 -4.78 3.56
CA PHE A 17 -0.32 -4.93 2.92
C PHE A 17 -1.46 -4.91 3.92
N ASP A 18 -1.29 -5.54 5.09
CA ASP A 18 -2.30 -5.50 6.15
C ASP A 18 -2.53 -4.07 6.65
N PHE A 19 -1.46 -3.26 6.75
CA PHE A 19 -1.58 -1.84 7.06
C PHE A 19 -2.35 -1.07 5.98
N ILE A 20 -2.03 -1.31 4.71
CA ILE A 20 -2.72 -0.70 3.57
C ILE A 20 -4.20 -1.10 3.58
N ASP A 21 -4.52 -2.36 3.78
CA ASP A 21 -5.90 -2.84 3.79
C ASP A 21 -6.72 -2.18 4.90
N ARG A 22 -6.11 -1.98 6.07
CA ARG A 22 -6.76 -1.35 7.23
C ARG A 22 -7.00 0.15 7.06
N TRP A 23 -6.05 0.86 6.46
CA TRP A 23 -6.04 2.33 6.47
C TRP A 23 -6.24 2.98 5.11
N SER A 24 -6.40 2.20 4.04
CA SER A 24 -6.65 2.72 2.70
C SER A 24 -8.07 3.33 2.59
N PRO A 25 -8.21 4.61 2.19
CA PRO A 25 -9.50 5.28 2.07
C PRO A 25 -10.29 4.77 0.86
N ALA A 26 -11.62 4.90 0.82
CA ALA A 26 -12.47 4.38 -0.26
C ALA A 26 -12.02 4.79 -1.68
N HIS A 27 -11.55 6.03 -1.86
CA HIS A 27 -11.08 6.57 -3.14
C HIS A 27 -9.54 6.59 -3.28
N TYR A 28 -8.85 5.59 -2.72
CA TYR A 28 -7.38 5.54 -2.70
C TYR A 28 -6.72 5.55 -4.09
N THR A 29 -7.36 5.02 -5.13
CA THR A 29 -6.75 4.88 -6.46
C THR A 29 -6.42 6.22 -7.11
N ALA A 30 -7.26 7.24 -6.91
CA ALA A 30 -6.99 8.61 -7.38
C ALA A 30 -5.78 9.20 -6.65
N SER A 31 -5.75 9.10 -5.31
CA SER A 31 -4.64 9.57 -4.48
C SER A 31 -3.32 8.87 -4.81
N VAL A 32 -3.36 7.57 -5.08
CA VAL A 32 -2.19 6.80 -5.54
C VAL A 32 -1.67 7.36 -6.87
N ASN A 33 -2.55 7.64 -7.83
CA ASN A 33 -2.13 8.22 -9.11
C ASN A 33 -1.57 9.63 -8.97
N ILE A 34 -2.07 10.44 -8.03
CA ILE A 34 -1.48 11.75 -7.70
C ILE A 34 -0.03 11.58 -7.20
N ILE A 35 0.24 10.56 -6.38
CA ILE A 35 1.60 10.27 -5.90
C ILE A 35 2.50 9.73 -7.02
N LEU A 36 1.97 8.86 -7.89
CA LEU A 36 2.72 8.25 -8.99
C LEU A 36 3.01 9.23 -10.15
N LYS A 37 2.23 10.30 -10.30
CA LYS A 37 2.40 11.35 -11.33
C LYS A 37 2.52 10.74 -12.73
N GLU A 38 3.68 10.88 -13.37
CA GLU A 38 3.97 10.35 -14.72
C GLU A 38 3.92 8.82 -14.79
N LYS A 39 4.01 8.14 -13.65
CA LYS A 39 3.89 6.68 -13.54
C LYS A 39 2.47 6.23 -13.16
N ALA A 40 1.48 7.11 -13.34
CA ALA A 40 0.09 6.79 -13.09
C ALA A 40 -0.30 5.45 -13.74
N LYS A 41 -1.03 4.65 -12.99
CA LYS A 41 -1.49 3.34 -13.42
C LYS A 41 -3.00 3.36 -13.52
N ASP A 42 -3.50 2.42 -14.30
CA ASP A 42 -4.93 2.16 -14.36
C ASP A 42 -5.47 1.84 -12.94
N PRO A 43 -6.60 2.42 -12.51
CA PRO A 43 -7.20 2.13 -11.22
C PRO A 43 -7.41 0.63 -10.96
N ASP A 44 -7.74 -0.16 -11.98
CA ASP A 44 -7.90 -1.62 -11.87
C ASP A 44 -6.56 -2.32 -11.71
N TYR A 45 -5.47 -1.75 -12.23
CA TYR A 45 -4.13 -2.24 -11.91
C TYR A 45 -3.80 -2.01 -10.44
N ILE A 46 -4.06 -0.81 -9.91
CA ILE A 46 -3.79 -0.47 -8.50
C ILE A 46 -4.62 -1.37 -7.56
N ARG A 47 -5.90 -1.60 -7.89
CA ARG A 47 -6.77 -2.54 -7.16
C ARG A 47 -6.21 -3.96 -7.18
N ARG A 48 -5.71 -4.42 -8.34
CA ARG A 48 -5.06 -5.74 -8.44
C ARG A 48 -3.80 -5.82 -7.60
N VAL A 49 -2.97 -4.78 -7.57
CA VAL A 49 -1.75 -4.75 -6.75
C VAL A 49 -2.08 -4.92 -5.27
N LYS A 50 -3.07 -4.18 -4.76
CA LYS A 50 -3.57 -4.31 -3.39
C LYS A 50 -4.16 -5.70 -3.13
N ASN A 51 -5.20 -6.08 -3.88
CA ASN A 51 -6.00 -7.27 -3.59
C ASN A 51 -5.24 -8.59 -3.82
N ARG A 52 -4.32 -8.62 -4.79
CA ARG A 52 -3.50 -9.81 -5.11
C ARG A 52 -2.12 -9.74 -4.49
N ARG A 53 -1.82 -8.73 -3.67
CA ARG A 53 -0.52 -8.49 -3.03
C ARG A 53 0.63 -8.58 -4.04
N MET A 54 0.45 -7.97 -5.22
CA MET A 54 1.48 -8.01 -6.27
C MET A 54 2.65 -7.13 -5.86
N ILE A 55 3.86 -7.61 -6.13
CA ILE A 55 5.08 -6.85 -5.81
C ILE A 55 5.34 -5.82 -6.91
N ASP A 56 4.74 -4.64 -6.77
CA ASP A 56 5.06 -3.43 -7.52
C ASP A 56 5.46 -2.34 -6.51
N ALA A 57 6.76 -2.20 -6.28
CA ALA A 57 7.28 -1.32 -5.24
C ALA A 57 6.79 0.15 -5.36
N PRO A 58 6.80 0.78 -6.55
CA PRO A 58 6.18 2.10 -6.75
C PRO A 58 4.72 2.19 -6.30
N VAL A 59 3.89 1.21 -6.68
CA VAL A 59 2.46 1.23 -6.34
C VAL A 59 2.24 0.93 -4.86
N ILE A 60 3.01 0.00 -4.27
CA ILE A 60 2.95 -0.32 -2.84
C ILE A 60 3.37 0.89 -2.00
N ASP A 61 4.45 1.58 -2.36
CA ASP A 61 4.91 2.78 -1.64
C ASP A 61 3.86 3.90 -1.71
N ALA A 62 3.24 4.11 -2.87
CA ALA A 62 2.15 5.06 -3.02
C ALA A 62 0.93 4.67 -2.18
N LEU A 63 0.51 3.40 -2.22
CA LEU A 63 -0.61 2.88 -1.41
C LEU A 63 -0.33 3.06 0.09
N TYR A 64 0.89 2.78 0.52
CA TYR A 64 1.30 2.94 1.92
C TYR A 64 1.25 4.40 2.36
N LYS A 65 1.76 5.33 1.55
CA LYS A 65 1.69 6.78 1.81
C LYS A 65 0.26 7.30 1.91
N VAL A 66 -0.63 6.88 1.00
CA VAL A 66 -2.07 7.24 1.07
C VAL A 66 -2.69 6.71 2.36
N SER A 67 -2.37 5.47 2.74
CA SER A 67 -2.90 4.83 3.94
C SER A 67 -2.38 5.49 5.22
N LEU A 68 -1.11 5.88 5.25
CA LEU A 68 -0.54 6.67 6.35
C LEU A 68 -1.25 8.01 6.51
N PHE A 69 -1.47 8.72 5.40
CA PHE A 69 -2.14 10.01 5.44
C PHE A 69 -3.57 9.88 5.97
N ASN A 70 -4.33 8.89 5.46
CA ASN A 70 -5.69 8.63 5.93
C ASN A 70 -5.72 8.24 7.41
N LYS A 71 -4.79 7.40 7.88
CA LYS A 71 -4.66 7.06 9.30
C LYS A 71 -4.49 8.32 10.16
N ILE A 72 -3.56 9.19 9.79
CA ILE A 72 -3.28 10.44 10.52
C ILE A 72 -4.51 11.35 10.52
N GLN A 73 -5.25 11.42 9.42
CA GLN A 73 -6.48 12.19 9.36
C GLN A 73 -7.55 11.63 10.30
N VAL A 74 -7.80 10.31 10.27
CA VAL A 74 -8.78 9.65 11.13
C VAL A 74 -8.42 9.75 12.61
N GLU A 75 -7.13 9.63 12.96
CA GLU A 75 -6.66 9.74 14.35
C GLU A 75 -6.67 11.19 14.88
N ASN A 76 -6.64 12.19 13.99
CA ASN A 76 -6.66 13.61 14.35
C ASN A 76 -8.02 14.29 14.13
N GLU A 77 -9.04 13.54 13.67
CA GLU A 77 -10.41 14.06 13.58
C GLU A 77 -11.02 14.04 15.00
N PRO A 78 -11.38 15.21 15.57
CA PRO A 78 -11.79 15.34 16.97
C PRO A 78 -13.17 14.76 17.30
#